data_AF-A0A9E6E3G5-F1
#
_entry.id   AF-A0A9E6E3G5-F1
#
_cell.length_a   1.000
_cell.length_b   1.000
_cell.length_c   1.000
_cell.angle_alpha   90.00
_cell.angle_beta   90.00
_cell.angle_gamma   90.00
#
_symmetry.space_group_name_H-M   'P 1'
#
loop_
_entity.id
_entity.type
_entity.pdbx_description
1 polymer ?
#
loop_
_entity_poly.entity_id
_entity_poly.type
_entity_poly.pdbx_seq_one_letter_code
_entity_poly.pdbx_strand_id
1 'polypeptide(L)'
;MDSQRNILLIALALVSFLLFQQWQVAKNPAPQPVEQAQSSSTLPAPTLADDLDPAPAQQASAKTITVTTDVLTLSIDTVGGDVITADLNQYSAELDSSDPFVLLKNEPGHQFIAQSGLVGPQGIDLSSSNRPAYSVNADSFTLEDDQDELRVPMTYQANGLEYTKTFIVKRGSYAVDVEYDVVNNSGNNATFGMYAHLRQNLMDAGGSITMPTYRGGAYSTEDTRYKKYSFDDMQDRNLSINLPDGQGWAAMIQHYFASAWIPRNEPGTNLYTRVIGNLGDIGVRMPNKTIATGDSAKFNATLWVGPKLQEEMAETAPNLDLVVDYGWLWFIAKPLHTFLSFIQSGGELFGFIDFPYGVGNWGLAIILLTFFIRGAMYPLTKAQYTSMAKMRMLQPKLQAMRERIGDDRQRMSQEMMELYKKEKVNPLGGCLPLLLQMPIFIALYWALMESVELRHSPFFGWITDLSAQDPYYILPLLMGASMFLIQKMSPTTVTDPMQQKIMTFMPVLFTGFFLFFPSGLVLYWLVSNIVTLIQQTLIYKALEKKGLHSK
;
A
#
# COMPACT_ATOMS: atom_id res chain seq x y z
N MET A 1 31.26 -13.73 -24.92
CA MET A 1 29.88 -14.28 -24.85
C MET A 1 29.33 -14.25 -23.42
N ASP A 2 30.11 -14.59 -22.38
CA ASP A 2 29.63 -14.55 -20.97
C ASP A 2 29.30 -13.14 -20.43
N SER A 3 29.84 -12.09 -21.04
CA SER A 3 29.60 -10.71 -20.62
C SER A 3 28.35 -10.07 -21.21
N GLN A 4 28.02 -10.39 -22.46
CA GLN A 4 26.71 -10.10 -23.03
C GLN A 4 25.62 -10.83 -22.24
N ARG A 5 25.93 -12.05 -21.77
CA ARG A 5 25.05 -12.82 -20.89
C ARG A 5 24.80 -12.13 -19.55
N ASN A 6 25.76 -11.42 -18.96
CA ASN A 6 25.54 -10.66 -17.71
C ASN A 6 24.69 -9.39 -17.91
N ILE A 7 24.85 -8.67 -19.02
CA ILE A 7 23.99 -7.52 -19.35
C ILE A 7 22.58 -8.00 -19.73
N LEU A 8 22.50 -9.08 -20.52
CA LEU A 8 21.25 -9.76 -20.77
C LEU A 8 20.67 -10.29 -19.47
N LEU A 9 21.45 -10.70 -18.46
CA LEU A 9 20.93 -11.11 -17.15
C LEU A 9 20.45 -9.93 -16.32
N ILE A 10 21.02 -8.72 -16.45
CA ILE A 10 20.51 -7.52 -15.78
C ILE A 10 19.26 -7.01 -16.48
N ALA A 11 19.27 -6.94 -17.81
CA ALA A 11 18.09 -6.59 -18.61
C ALA A 11 17.00 -7.65 -18.46
N LEU A 12 17.34 -8.93 -18.43
CA LEU A 12 16.43 -10.03 -18.09
C LEU A 12 16.03 -9.96 -16.64
N ALA A 13 16.88 -9.61 -15.67
CA ALA A 13 16.45 -9.44 -14.29
C ALA A 13 15.47 -8.27 -14.15
N LEU A 14 15.65 -7.19 -14.92
CA LEU A 14 14.78 -6.03 -14.92
C LEU A 14 13.47 -6.32 -15.68
N VAL A 15 13.53 -6.96 -16.84
CA VAL A 15 12.36 -7.43 -17.59
C VAL A 15 11.63 -8.55 -16.86
N SER A 16 12.34 -9.50 -16.25
CA SER A 16 11.78 -10.54 -15.39
C SER A 16 11.26 -9.96 -14.09
N PHE A 17 11.82 -8.87 -13.57
CA PHE A 17 11.24 -8.15 -12.43
C PHE A 17 9.93 -7.47 -12.83
N LEU A 18 9.87 -6.80 -13.99
CA LEU A 18 8.65 -6.20 -14.53
C LEU A 18 7.59 -7.27 -14.87
N LEU A 19 8.01 -8.38 -15.50
CA LEU A 19 7.14 -9.53 -15.80
C LEU A 19 6.72 -10.25 -14.52
N PHE A 20 7.58 -10.35 -13.50
CA PHE A 20 7.23 -10.87 -12.19
C PHE A 20 6.25 -9.95 -11.47
N GLN A 21 6.41 -8.63 -11.60
CA GLN A 21 5.47 -7.66 -11.05
C GLN A 21 4.10 -7.81 -11.73
N GLN A 22 4.06 -7.90 -13.06
CA GLN A 22 2.82 -8.22 -13.78
C GLN A 22 2.27 -9.62 -13.47
N TRP A 23 3.15 -10.60 -13.24
CA TRP A 23 2.74 -11.96 -12.87
C TRP A 23 2.22 -12.03 -11.44
N GLN A 24 2.74 -11.24 -10.50
CA GLN A 24 2.20 -11.09 -9.15
C GLN A 24 0.82 -10.43 -9.19
N VAL A 25 0.63 -9.43 -10.06
CA VAL A 25 -0.70 -8.87 -10.34
C VAL A 25 -1.65 -9.94 -10.91
N ALA A 26 -1.16 -10.83 -11.79
CA ALA A 26 -1.97 -11.85 -12.45
C ALA A 26 -2.15 -13.19 -11.68
N LYS A 27 -1.31 -13.49 -10.66
CA LYS A 27 -1.37 -14.71 -9.84
C LYS A 27 -1.62 -14.39 -8.37
N ASN A 28 -2.75 -13.75 -8.07
CA ASN A 28 -3.46 -14.16 -6.88
C ASN A 28 -3.94 -15.61 -7.10
N PRO A 29 -3.64 -16.56 -6.21
CA PRO A 29 -4.08 -17.94 -6.42
C PRO A 29 -5.61 -17.97 -6.49
N ALA A 30 -6.12 -18.37 -7.65
CA ALA A 30 -7.51 -18.77 -7.81
C ALA A 30 -7.81 -19.88 -6.79
N PRO A 31 -8.87 -19.77 -5.97
CA PRO A 31 -9.23 -20.82 -5.03
C PRO A 31 -9.50 -22.12 -5.79
N GLN A 32 -8.88 -23.21 -5.35
CA GLN A 32 -9.19 -24.54 -5.88
C GLN A 32 -10.66 -24.86 -5.62
N PRO A 33 -11.34 -25.55 -6.57
CA PRO A 33 -12.74 -25.90 -6.40
C PRO A 33 -12.89 -26.87 -5.23
N VAL A 34 -13.60 -26.43 -4.19
CA VAL A 34 -14.19 -27.34 -3.21
C VAL A 34 -15.46 -27.89 -3.87
N GLU A 35 -15.46 -29.19 -4.17
CA GLU A 35 -16.68 -29.92 -4.53
C GLU A 35 -17.66 -29.83 -3.35
N GLN A 36 -18.77 -29.12 -3.54
CA GLN A 36 -19.95 -29.30 -2.72
C GLN A 36 -20.96 -30.15 -3.48
N ALA A 37 -21.24 -31.31 -2.90
CA ALA A 37 -22.28 -32.22 -3.31
C ALA A 37 -23.64 -31.50 -3.38
N GLN A 38 -24.30 -31.60 -4.53
CA GLN A 38 -25.71 -31.24 -4.70
C GLN A 38 -26.58 -32.20 -3.87
N SER A 39 -27.12 -31.72 -2.76
CA SER A 39 -28.34 -32.27 -2.18
C SER A 39 -29.53 -31.44 -2.68
N SER A 40 -30.25 -32.02 -3.63
CA SER A 40 -31.57 -31.58 -4.05
C SER A 40 -32.59 -31.83 -2.94
N SER A 41 -33.07 -30.79 -2.28
CA SER A 41 -34.33 -30.81 -1.53
C SER A 41 -35.23 -29.68 -1.99
N THR A 42 -36.15 -30.03 -2.89
CA THR A 42 -37.36 -29.27 -3.19
C THR A 42 -38.27 -29.26 -1.97
N LEU A 43 -38.47 -28.09 -1.36
CA LEU A 43 -39.65 -27.79 -0.53
C LEU A 43 -40.15 -26.36 -0.83
N PRO A 44 -41.46 -26.12 -0.67
CA PRO A 44 -42.21 -25.08 -1.38
C PRO A 44 -42.03 -23.70 -0.73
N ALA A 45 -42.13 -22.66 -1.55
CA ALA A 45 -42.29 -21.29 -1.10
C ALA A 45 -43.58 -21.16 -0.27
N PRO A 46 -43.54 -20.60 0.95
CA PRO A 46 -44.71 -20.02 1.57
C PRO A 46 -44.87 -18.61 0.98
N THR A 47 -45.87 -18.47 0.11
CA THR A 47 -46.55 -17.20 -0.15
C THR A 47 -47.17 -16.70 1.16
N LEU A 48 -46.60 -15.65 1.73
CA LEU A 48 -47.20 -14.77 2.73
C LEU A 48 -46.57 -13.39 2.53
N ALA A 49 -46.97 -12.75 1.44
CA ALA A 49 -46.69 -11.36 1.10
C ALA A 49 -47.99 -10.80 0.54
N ASP A 50 -48.97 -10.60 1.42
CA ASP A 50 -50.16 -9.77 1.22
C ASP A 50 -50.94 -9.75 2.55
N ASP A 51 -50.33 -9.12 3.55
CA ASP A 51 -50.97 -8.38 4.64
C ASP A 51 -49.86 -7.94 5.58
N LEU A 52 -49.87 -6.65 5.96
CA LEU A 52 -48.78 -5.88 6.58
C LEU A 52 -47.86 -5.14 5.60
N ASP A 53 -48.44 -4.46 4.62
CA ASP A 53 -47.79 -3.29 4.00
C ASP A 53 -48.41 -2.04 4.66
N PRO A 54 -47.77 -1.40 5.66
CA PRO A 54 -48.20 -0.07 6.07
C PRO A 54 -47.90 0.88 4.91
N ALA A 55 -48.87 1.75 4.62
CA ALA A 55 -48.63 2.94 3.83
C ALA A 55 -47.33 3.63 4.31
N PRO A 56 -46.44 4.08 3.40
CA PRO A 56 -45.21 4.75 3.80
C PRO A 56 -45.56 5.99 4.64
N ALA A 57 -45.27 5.91 5.94
CA ALA A 57 -45.29 7.06 6.82
C ALA A 57 -44.13 7.96 6.38
N GLN A 58 -44.49 9.12 5.83
CA GLN A 58 -43.61 10.21 5.39
C GLN A 58 -42.57 9.83 4.33
N GLN A 59 -42.85 10.24 3.08
CA GLN A 59 -41.81 10.63 2.12
C GLN A 59 -41.03 11.83 2.71
N ALA A 60 -40.11 11.58 3.64
CA ALA A 60 -39.05 12.52 3.90
C ALA A 60 -38.22 12.59 2.61
N SER A 61 -38.09 13.80 2.06
CA SER A 61 -37.22 14.06 0.91
C SER A 61 -35.80 13.62 1.26
N ALA A 62 -35.15 12.87 0.38
CA ALA A 62 -33.74 12.53 0.51
C ALA A 62 -32.94 13.79 0.83
N LYS A 63 -32.26 13.77 1.97
CA LYS A 63 -31.50 14.91 2.49
C LYS A 63 -30.10 14.42 2.81
N THR A 64 -29.12 15.26 2.54
CA THR A 64 -27.74 14.98 2.93
C THR A 64 -27.43 15.76 4.20
N ILE A 65 -26.90 15.06 5.21
CA ILE A 65 -26.32 15.69 6.40
C ILE A 65 -24.79 15.71 6.29
N THR A 66 -24.16 16.68 6.94
CA THR A 66 -22.71 16.80 7.00
C THR A 66 -22.20 16.51 8.41
N VAL A 67 -21.18 15.68 8.53
CA VAL A 67 -20.49 15.38 9.80
C VAL A 67 -19.03 15.76 9.66
N THR A 68 -18.57 16.74 10.44
CA THR A 68 -17.23 17.31 10.36
C THR A 68 -16.43 17.06 11.64
N THR A 69 -15.22 16.57 11.49
CA THR A 69 -14.19 16.46 12.54
C THR A 69 -12.92 17.19 12.10
N ASP A 70 -11.86 17.08 12.90
CA ASP A 70 -10.53 17.57 12.59
C ASP A 70 -9.89 16.87 11.39
N VAL A 71 -10.24 15.60 11.13
CA VAL A 71 -9.64 14.78 10.06
C VAL A 71 -10.59 14.38 8.93
N LEU A 72 -11.91 14.38 9.18
CA LEU A 72 -12.92 13.91 8.24
C LEU A 72 -14.06 14.91 8.05
N THR A 73 -14.53 15.05 6.81
CA THR A 73 -15.85 15.63 6.52
C THR A 73 -16.67 14.62 5.73
N LEU A 74 -17.74 14.11 6.33
CA LEU A 74 -18.60 13.08 5.75
C LEU A 74 -19.92 13.68 5.29
N SER A 75 -20.38 13.31 4.09
CA SER A 75 -21.76 13.55 3.68
C SER A 75 -22.54 12.25 3.75
N ILE A 76 -23.65 12.25 4.50
CA ILE A 76 -24.48 11.08 4.75
C ILE A 76 -25.87 11.32 4.17
N ASP A 77 -26.33 10.40 3.31
CA ASP A 77 -27.71 10.42 2.80
C ASP A 77 -28.67 9.89 3.88
N THR A 78 -29.68 10.67 4.25
CA THR A 78 -30.70 10.25 5.22
C THR A 78 -31.55 9.08 4.72
N VAL A 79 -31.55 8.80 3.42
CA VAL A 79 -32.13 7.57 2.86
C VAL A 79 -31.13 6.44 3.01
N GLY A 80 -31.41 5.51 3.92
CA GLY A 80 -30.53 4.39 4.25
C GLY A 80 -29.36 4.74 5.17
N GLY A 81 -28.97 6.02 5.29
CA GLY A 81 -27.82 6.43 6.09
C GLY A 81 -26.49 6.06 5.43
N ASP A 82 -26.35 6.23 4.11
CA ASP A 82 -25.10 5.87 3.43
C ASP A 82 -24.09 7.03 3.45
N VAL A 83 -22.81 6.72 3.61
CA VAL A 83 -21.74 7.72 3.45
C VAL A 83 -21.46 7.86 1.96
N ILE A 84 -21.91 8.97 1.39
CA ILE A 84 -21.85 9.25 -0.06
C ILE A 84 -20.65 10.10 -0.45
N THR A 85 -20.11 10.89 0.47
CA THR A 85 -18.79 11.54 0.31
C THR A 85 -17.99 11.48 1.60
N ALA A 86 -16.66 11.48 1.47
CA ALA A 86 -15.74 11.55 2.60
C ALA A 86 -14.49 12.32 2.20
N ASP A 87 -14.35 13.53 2.73
CA ASP A 87 -13.21 14.41 2.54
C ASP A 87 -12.20 14.19 3.68
N LEU A 88 -10.92 14.08 3.33
CA LEU A 88 -9.84 13.90 4.29
C LEU A 88 -9.21 15.27 4.57
N ASN A 89 -9.63 15.92 5.65
CA ASN A 89 -9.35 17.34 5.93
C ASN A 89 -7.84 17.67 6.05
N GLN A 90 -7.01 16.67 6.39
CA GLN A 90 -5.56 16.83 6.54
C GLN A 90 -4.76 16.55 5.27
N TYR A 91 -5.42 16.13 4.18
CA TYR A 91 -4.75 15.77 2.92
C TYR A 91 -5.31 16.57 1.77
N SER A 92 -4.49 17.36 1.08
CA SER A 92 -4.94 18.11 -0.10
C SER A 92 -5.18 17.18 -1.31
N ALA A 93 -6.10 17.57 -2.19
CA ALA A 93 -6.40 16.86 -3.43
C ALA A 93 -5.17 16.81 -4.35
N GLU A 94 -4.51 17.96 -4.50
CA GLU A 94 -3.28 18.14 -5.26
C GLU A 94 -2.27 18.97 -4.44
N LEU A 95 -1.01 18.97 -4.85
CA LEU A 95 0.00 19.82 -4.25
C LEU A 95 -0.40 21.30 -4.38
N ASP A 96 -0.26 22.07 -3.30
CA ASP A 96 -0.65 23.48 -3.20
C ASP A 96 -2.16 23.79 -3.39
N SER A 97 -3.01 22.76 -3.48
CA SER A 97 -4.48 22.93 -3.49
C SER A 97 -5.02 23.16 -2.08
N SER A 98 -5.99 24.08 -1.95
CA SER A 98 -6.77 24.25 -0.72
C SER A 98 -7.86 23.20 -0.53
N ASP A 99 -8.20 22.47 -1.59
CA ASP A 99 -9.30 21.51 -1.56
C ASP A 99 -8.83 20.19 -0.94
N PRO A 100 -9.60 19.60 -0.01
CA PRO A 100 -9.25 18.31 0.59
C PRO A 100 -9.37 17.17 -0.44
N PHE A 101 -8.59 16.12 -0.21
CA PHE A 101 -8.69 14.88 -0.96
C PHE A 101 -10.00 14.19 -0.61
N VAL A 102 -10.83 13.99 -1.62
CA VAL A 102 -12.13 13.34 -1.47
C VAL A 102 -11.99 11.86 -1.80
N LEU A 103 -12.09 11.00 -0.79
CA LEU A 103 -11.93 9.55 -0.90
C LEU A 103 -13.21 8.87 -1.40
N LEU A 104 -14.33 9.08 -0.70
CA LEU A 104 -15.64 8.60 -1.14
C LEU A 104 -16.32 9.68 -1.99
N LYS A 105 -16.90 9.30 -3.11
CA LYS A 105 -17.56 10.18 -4.08
C LYS A 105 -18.79 9.54 -4.67
N ASN A 106 -19.84 10.32 -4.90
CA ASN A 106 -21.06 9.85 -5.55
C ASN A 106 -21.39 10.71 -6.77
N GLU A 107 -20.54 10.65 -7.79
CA GLU A 107 -20.66 11.44 -9.02
C GLU A 107 -21.04 10.56 -10.23
N PRO A 108 -21.73 11.11 -11.24
CA PRO A 108 -21.99 10.39 -12.49
C PRO A 108 -20.69 9.89 -13.12
N GLY A 109 -20.56 8.57 -13.28
CA GLY A 109 -19.35 7.94 -13.83
C GLY A 109 -18.22 7.71 -12.81
N HIS A 110 -18.29 8.27 -11.61
CA HIS A 110 -17.35 8.01 -10.52
C HIS A 110 -18.08 7.84 -9.19
N GLN A 111 -18.47 6.59 -8.92
CA GLN A 111 -19.11 6.21 -7.66
C GLN A 111 -18.13 5.39 -6.83
N PHE A 112 -17.91 5.82 -5.60
CA PHE A 112 -17.25 5.11 -4.51
C PHE A 112 -17.91 5.52 -3.18
N ILE A 113 -18.81 4.69 -2.64
CA ILE A 113 -19.60 5.00 -1.45
C ILE A 113 -19.53 3.87 -0.43
N ALA A 114 -19.79 4.18 0.84
CA ALA A 114 -19.91 3.19 1.91
C ALA A 114 -21.37 3.08 2.36
N GLN A 115 -21.97 1.90 2.18
CA GLN A 115 -23.37 1.64 2.49
C GLN A 115 -23.47 0.66 3.66
N SER A 116 -24.46 0.86 4.52
CA SER A 116 -24.84 -0.09 5.56
C SER A 116 -26.33 -0.03 5.85
N GLY A 117 -26.90 -1.12 6.32
CA GLY A 117 -28.33 -1.23 6.60
C GLY A 117 -28.72 -2.53 7.29
N LEU A 118 -30.02 -2.71 7.54
CA LEU A 118 -30.61 -3.88 8.15
C LEU A 118 -31.47 -4.64 7.13
N VAL A 119 -31.10 -5.88 6.86
CA VAL A 119 -31.74 -6.78 5.90
C VAL A 119 -32.27 -8.04 6.57
N GLY A 120 -33.22 -8.72 5.95
CA GLY A 120 -33.83 -9.93 6.49
C GLY A 120 -35.34 -9.88 6.35
N PRO A 121 -36.07 -10.87 6.90
CA PRO A 121 -37.52 -10.94 6.77
C PRO A 121 -38.27 -9.69 7.26
N GLN A 122 -37.77 -9.02 8.30
CA GLN A 122 -38.29 -7.73 8.79
C GLN A 122 -37.25 -6.60 8.67
N GLY A 123 -36.29 -6.74 7.75
CA GLY A 123 -35.33 -5.67 7.44
C GLY A 123 -35.99 -4.50 6.72
N ILE A 124 -35.46 -3.30 6.91
CA ILE A 124 -35.99 -2.06 6.30
C ILE A 124 -35.22 -1.65 5.04
N ASP A 125 -34.03 -2.19 4.83
CA ASP A 125 -33.19 -1.93 3.66
C ASP A 125 -33.38 -3.00 2.58
N LEU A 126 -34.61 -3.14 2.07
CA LEU A 126 -35.02 -4.27 1.22
C LEU A 126 -34.49 -4.16 -0.22
N SER A 127 -34.37 -2.96 -0.77
CA SER A 127 -33.84 -2.74 -2.12
C SER A 127 -33.21 -1.36 -2.25
N SER A 128 -32.46 -1.11 -3.33
CA SER A 128 -31.88 0.22 -3.59
C SER A 128 -32.92 1.33 -3.77
N SER A 129 -34.18 0.99 -4.09
CA SER A 129 -35.27 1.94 -4.29
C SER A 129 -36.26 2.00 -3.12
N ASN A 130 -36.10 1.13 -2.11
CA ASN A 130 -36.96 1.06 -0.94
C ASN A 130 -36.10 0.93 0.32
N ARG A 131 -35.59 2.07 0.79
CA ARG A 131 -34.74 2.23 1.97
C ARG A 131 -35.37 3.21 2.95
N PRO A 132 -35.12 3.07 4.26
CA PRO A 132 -35.69 3.95 5.27
C PRO A 132 -35.20 5.38 5.10
N ALA A 133 -36.12 6.34 5.16
CA ALA A 133 -35.77 7.75 5.24
C ALA A 133 -35.70 8.15 6.72
N TYR A 134 -34.48 8.21 7.26
CA TYR A 134 -34.26 8.53 8.68
C TYR A 134 -34.54 10.00 8.99
N SER A 135 -35.06 10.24 10.18
CA SER A 135 -35.15 11.57 10.79
C SER A 135 -33.89 11.89 11.56
N VAL A 136 -33.45 13.14 11.46
CA VAL A 136 -32.25 13.70 12.10
C VAL A 136 -32.60 15.04 12.74
N ASN A 137 -31.90 15.41 13.81
CA ASN A 137 -32.17 16.65 14.55
C ASN A 137 -31.49 17.90 13.95
N ALA A 138 -30.49 17.72 13.08
CA ALA A 138 -29.74 18.80 12.43
C ALA A 138 -29.22 18.35 11.07
N ASP A 139 -28.81 19.34 10.26
CA ASP A 139 -28.26 19.12 8.92
C ASP A 139 -26.74 19.05 8.90
N SER A 140 -26.11 19.58 9.95
CA SER A 140 -24.66 19.62 10.13
C SER A 140 -24.32 19.28 11.57
N PHE A 141 -23.31 18.44 11.75
CA PHE A 141 -22.76 18.06 13.04
C PHE A 141 -21.25 18.30 13.00
N THR A 142 -20.72 19.01 13.99
CA THR A 142 -19.29 19.34 14.07
C THR A 142 -18.76 18.88 15.42
N LEU A 143 -17.60 18.22 15.41
CA LEU A 143 -16.88 17.86 16.61
C LEU A 143 -16.17 19.10 17.14
N GLU A 144 -16.74 19.72 18.18
CA GLU A 144 -16.20 20.93 18.81
C GLU A 144 -14.85 20.67 19.47
N ASP A 145 -13.98 21.68 19.55
CA ASP A 145 -12.58 21.58 20.01
C ASP A 145 -12.40 20.96 21.41
N ASP A 146 -13.42 21.04 22.27
CA ASP A 146 -13.42 20.50 23.64
C ASP A 146 -13.99 19.08 23.76
N GLN A 147 -14.36 18.45 22.64
CA GLN A 147 -14.95 17.11 22.59
C GLN A 147 -14.01 16.10 21.93
N ASP A 148 -13.97 14.87 22.44
CA ASP A 148 -13.20 13.77 21.84
C ASP A 148 -14.06 12.81 21.00
N GLU A 149 -15.39 12.87 21.15
CA GLU A 149 -16.35 12.01 20.47
C GLU A 149 -17.60 12.81 20.06
N LEU A 150 -18.08 12.58 18.83
CA LEU A 150 -19.34 13.09 18.32
C LEU A 150 -20.23 11.92 17.90
N ARG A 151 -21.47 11.91 18.39
CA ARG A 151 -22.50 10.91 18.05
C ARG A 151 -23.60 11.56 17.22
N VAL A 152 -23.91 10.96 16.08
CA VAL A 152 -24.92 11.44 15.12
C VAL A 152 -26.04 10.40 14.99
N PRO A 153 -27.08 10.47 15.85
CA PRO A 153 -28.19 9.53 15.82
C PRO A 153 -29.20 9.88 14.73
N MET A 154 -29.66 8.86 14.01
CA MET A 154 -30.65 8.92 12.95
C MET A 154 -31.77 7.93 13.27
N THR A 155 -33.01 8.40 13.41
CA THR A 155 -34.13 7.59 13.90
C THR A 155 -35.14 7.29 12.81
N TYR A 156 -35.64 6.07 12.77
CA TYR A 156 -36.71 5.64 11.88
C TYR A 156 -37.68 4.73 12.64
N GLN A 157 -38.97 4.83 12.35
CA GLN A 157 -39.98 3.96 12.96
C GLN A 157 -40.87 3.37 11.88
N ALA A 158 -41.07 2.05 11.94
CA ALA A 158 -41.96 1.33 11.03
C ALA A 158 -42.43 0.03 11.68
N ASN A 159 -43.67 -0.40 11.41
CA ASN A 159 -44.18 -1.69 11.85
C ASN A 159 -44.10 -1.94 13.37
N GLY A 160 -44.16 -0.89 14.19
CA GLY A 160 -43.97 -1.00 15.65
C GLY A 160 -42.52 -1.29 16.07
N LEU A 161 -41.55 -1.19 15.16
CA LEU A 161 -40.12 -1.22 15.45
C LEU A 161 -39.54 0.20 15.41
N GLU A 162 -38.64 0.49 16.34
CA GLU A 162 -37.88 1.73 16.39
C GLU A 162 -36.42 1.43 16.08
N TYR A 163 -35.88 2.11 15.09
CA TYR A 163 -34.52 1.94 14.61
C TYR A 163 -33.74 3.23 14.86
N THR A 164 -32.60 3.12 15.52
CA THR A 164 -31.65 4.23 15.67
C THR A 164 -30.32 3.82 15.09
N LYS A 165 -29.93 4.44 13.98
CA LYS A 165 -28.60 4.32 13.38
C LYS A 165 -27.73 5.47 13.89
N THR A 166 -26.63 5.16 14.55
CA THR A 166 -25.73 6.17 15.11
C THR A 166 -24.37 6.06 14.47
N PHE A 167 -23.90 7.17 13.88
CA PHE A 167 -22.49 7.32 13.52
C PHE A 167 -21.73 7.89 14.72
N ILE A 168 -20.61 7.28 15.07
CA ILE A 168 -19.74 7.72 16.16
C ILE A 168 -18.37 7.99 15.57
N VAL A 169 -17.96 9.25 15.65
CA VAL A 169 -16.65 9.72 15.17
C VAL A 169 -15.84 10.24 16.35
N LYS A 170 -14.52 10.04 16.30
CA LYS A 170 -13.59 10.46 17.35
C LYS A 170 -12.53 11.41 16.80
N ARG A 171 -12.02 12.28 17.66
CA ARG A 171 -10.93 13.21 17.31
C ARG A 171 -9.72 12.46 16.77
N GLY A 172 -9.16 12.93 15.66
CA GLY A 172 -7.98 12.33 15.02
C GLY A 172 -8.18 10.93 14.43
N SER A 173 -9.39 10.37 14.44
CA SER A 173 -9.66 8.99 14.01
C SER A 173 -10.30 8.93 12.62
N TYR A 174 -9.77 8.03 11.78
CA TYR A 174 -10.39 7.64 10.49
C TYR A 174 -11.31 6.42 10.60
N ALA A 175 -11.42 5.83 11.81
CA ALA A 175 -12.37 4.78 12.13
C ALA A 175 -13.69 5.39 12.62
N VAL A 176 -14.77 5.14 11.87
CA VAL A 176 -16.13 5.59 12.15
C VAL A 176 -16.96 4.39 12.59
N ASP A 177 -17.44 4.39 13.84
CA ASP A 177 -18.32 3.32 14.30
C ASP A 177 -19.75 3.58 13.83
N VAL A 178 -20.42 2.53 13.36
CA VAL A 178 -21.81 2.54 12.93
C VAL A 178 -22.58 1.51 13.74
N GLU A 179 -23.45 2.02 14.59
CA GLU A 179 -24.27 1.25 15.53
C GLU A 179 -25.74 1.34 15.12
N TYR A 180 -26.43 0.19 15.11
CA TYR A 180 -27.88 0.12 15.03
C TYR A 180 -28.43 -0.36 16.36
N ASP A 181 -29.25 0.45 16.99
CA ASP A 181 -30.12 0.07 18.10
C ASP A 181 -31.52 -0.17 17.55
N VAL A 182 -32.08 -1.36 17.77
CA VAL A 182 -33.46 -1.67 17.37
C VAL A 182 -34.29 -2.11 18.57
N VAL A 183 -35.42 -1.45 18.78
CA VAL A 183 -36.40 -1.76 19.82
C VAL A 183 -37.65 -2.33 19.15
N ASN A 184 -38.08 -3.52 19.58
CA ASN A 184 -39.23 -4.20 18.98
C ASN A 184 -40.49 -4.04 19.84
N ASN A 185 -41.41 -3.16 19.43
CA ASN A 185 -42.72 -2.96 20.05
C ASN A 185 -43.88 -3.43 19.12
N SER A 186 -43.59 -4.30 18.15
CA SER A 186 -44.54 -4.70 17.09
C SER A 186 -45.61 -5.70 17.53
N GLY A 187 -45.46 -6.32 18.70
CA GLY A 187 -46.29 -7.43 19.17
C GLY A 187 -45.93 -8.80 18.58
N ASN A 188 -44.94 -8.86 17.66
CA ASN A 188 -44.41 -10.09 17.06
C ASN A 188 -42.88 -10.13 17.16
N ASN A 189 -42.27 -11.30 16.91
CA ASN A 189 -40.81 -11.38 16.77
C ASN A 189 -40.35 -10.73 15.47
N ALA A 190 -39.23 -10.03 15.50
CA ALA A 190 -38.62 -9.41 14.32
C ALA A 190 -37.22 -9.98 14.08
N THR A 191 -36.90 -10.30 12.82
CA THR A 191 -35.64 -10.96 12.44
C THR A 191 -34.96 -10.19 11.31
N PHE A 192 -33.73 -9.75 11.57
CA PHE A 192 -32.87 -9.08 10.59
C PHE A 192 -31.40 -9.14 11.01
N GLY A 193 -30.50 -8.90 10.06
CA GLY A 193 -29.06 -8.81 10.24
C GLY A 193 -28.50 -7.58 9.53
N MET A 194 -27.40 -7.04 10.04
CA MET A 194 -26.73 -5.90 9.44
C MET A 194 -25.91 -6.32 8.22
N TYR A 195 -25.95 -5.52 7.16
CA TYR A 195 -24.97 -5.57 6.09
C TYR A 195 -24.19 -4.26 6.05
N ALA A 196 -22.95 -4.34 5.59
CA ALA A 196 -22.12 -3.18 5.35
C ALA A 196 -21.15 -3.48 4.19
N HIS A 197 -21.21 -2.68 3.13
CA HIS A 197 -20.34 -2.84 1.97
C HIS A 197 -19.81 -1.52 1.45
N LEU A 198 -18.75 -1.62 0.67
CA LEU A 198 -18.23 -0.56 -0.17
C LEU A 198 -18.70 -0.84 -1.59
N ARG A 199 -19.19 0.20 -2.26
CA ARG A 199 -19.62 0.14 -3.66
C ARG A 199 -18.76 1.07 -4.47
N GLN A 200 -18.10 0.55 -5.50
CA GLN A 200 -17.24 1.33 -6.36
C GLN A 200 -17.41 0.95 -7.83
N ASN A 201 -17.23 1.93 -8.72
CA ASN A 201 -17.18 1.64 -10.15
C ASN A 201 -15.98 0.77 -10.55
N LEU A 202 -16.23 -0.13 -11.50
CA LEU A 202 -15.21 -0.98 -12.12
C LEU A 202 -14.44 -0.12 -13.13
N MET A 203 -13.55 0.72 -12.62
CA MET A 203 -12.63 1.53 -13.43
C MET A 203 -11.24 0.89 -13.43
N ASP A 204 -10.49 1.10 -14.50
CA ASP A 204 -9.11 0.63 -14.62
C ASP A 204 -8.22 1.14 -13.46
N ALA A 205 -7.14 0.41 -13.20
CA ALA A 205 -6.14 0.73 -12.19
C ALA A 205 -5.67 2.20 -12.32
N GLY A 206 -5.65 2.94 -11.20
CA GLY A 206 -5.10 4.29 -11.17
C GLY A 206 -3.57 4.26 -11.27
N GLY A 207 -2.95 5.35 -11.77
CA GLY A 207 -1.49 5.53 -11.81
C GLY A 207 -0.95 5.86 -13.20
N SER A 208 0.38 5.99 -13.30
CA SER A 208 1.07 6.17 -14.58
C SER A 208 1.26 4.82 -15.29
N ILE A 209 1.39 4.83 -16.62
CA ILE A 209 1.80 3.66 -17.43
C ILE A 209 3.09 3.01 -16.87
N THR A 210 3.97 3.82 -16.26
CA THR A 210 5.23 3.36 -15.68
C THR A 210 5.09 2.80 -14.26
N MET A 211 4.00 3.10 -13.55
CA MET A 211 3.75 2.67 -12.18
C MET A 211 2.24 2.54 -11.92
N PRO A 212 1.63 1.42 -12.31
CA PRO A 212 0.23 1.14 -11.99
C PRO A 212 0.11 0.92 -10.48
N THR A 213 -0.84 1.61 -9.85
CA THR A 213 -1.16 1.42 -8.43
C THR A 213 -2.34 0.48 -8.33
N TYR A 214 -2.29 -0.43 -7.34
CA TYR A 214 -3.40 -1.36 -7.15
C TYR A 214 -4.65 -0.59 -6.73
N ARG A 215 -5.74 -0.79 -7.48
CA ARG A 215 -7.07 -0.34 -7.15
C ARG A 215 -8.03 -1.54 -7.22
N GLY A 216 -8.69 -1.85 -6.11
CA GLY A 216 -9.58 -3.01 -6.06
C GLY A 216 -9.94 -3.43 -4.63
N GLY A 217 -10.64 -4.55 -4.52
CA GLY A 217 -11.04 -5.12 -3.24
C GLY A 217 -9.88 -5.82 -2.52
N ALA A 218 -9.98 -5.92 -1.21
CA ALA A 218 -9.13 -6.77 -0.40
C ALA A 218 -9.91 -7.28 0.81
N TYR A 219 -9.44 -8.38 1.39
CA TYR A 219 -10.05 -8.92 2.59
C TYR A 219 -9.06 -9.61 3.51
N SER A 220 -9.46 -9.76 4.77
CA SER A 220 -8.84 -10.63 5.75
C SER A 220 -9.89 -11.52 6.39
N THR A 221 -9.51 -12.76 6.69
CA THR A 221 -10.25 -13.74 7.48
C THR A 221 -9.31 -14.41 8.49
N GLU A 222 -9.81 -15.36 9.28
CA GLU A 222 -9.00 -16.18 10.18
C GLU A 222 -7.90 -16.97 9.43
N ASP A 223 -8.28 -17.67 8.35
CA ASP A 223 -7.34 -18.47 7.54
C ASP A 223 -6.49 -17.63 6.57
N THR A 224 -6.93 -16.40 6.26
CA THR A 224 -6.31 -15.54 5.25
C THR A 224 -6.01 -14.17 5.85
N ARG A 225 -4.75 -13.97 6.27
CA ARG A 225 -4.30 -12.70 6.87
C ARG A 225 -4.50 -11.49 5.96
N TYR A 226 -4.32 -11.65 4.66
CA TYR A 226 -4.52 -10.60 3.66
C TYR A 226 -4.62 -11.22 2.27
N LYS A 227 -5.62 -10.84 1.50
CA LYS A 227 -5.71 -11.17 0.07
C LYS A 227 -6.33 -10.03 -0.71
N LYS A 228 -5.69 -9.69 -1.84
CA LYS A 228 -6.26 -8.82 -2.87
C LYS A 228 -7.32 -9.58 -3.66
N TYR A 229 -8.41 -8.89 -3.98
CA TYR A 229 -9.52 -9.41 -4.76
C TYR A 229 -9.91 -8.34 -5.77
N SER A 230 -9.32 -8.42 -6.96
CA SER A 230 -9.47 -7.38 -7.99
C SER A 230 -10.91 -7.31 -8.49
N PHE A 231 -11.24 -6.21 -9.18
CA PHE A 231 -12.53 -6.09 -9.83
C PHE A 231 -12.76 -7.16 -10.90
N ASP A 232 -11.70 -7.59 -11.59
CA ASP A 232 -11.75 -8.71 -12.54
C ASP A 232 -12.07 -10.03 -11.80
N ASP A 233 -11.43 -10.30 -10.66
CA ASP A 233 -11.74 -11.48 -9.83
C ASP A 233 -13.20 -11.48 -9.36
N MET A 234 -13.77 -10.30 -9.03
CA MET A 234 -15.19 -10.16 -8.66
C MET A 234 -16.13 -10.45 -9.82
N GLN A 235 -15.76 -10.05 -11.05
CA GLN A 235 -16.53 -10.34 -12.26
C GLN A 235 -16.50 -11.83 -12.61
N ASP A 236 -15.34 -12.47 -12.44
CA ASP A 236 -15.17 -13.90 -12.69
C ASP A 236 -15.92 -14.74 -11.65
N ARG A 237 -15.81 -14.37 -10.36
CA ARG A 237 -16.48 -15.09 -9.27
C ARG A 237 -16.74 -14.17 -8.08
N ASN A 238 -17.99 -14.13 -7.65
CA ASN A 238 -18.34 -13.49 -6.39
C ASN A 238 -17.75 -14.27 -5.19
N LEU A 239 -17.13 -13.53 -4.28
CA LEU A 239 -16.64 -14.03 -3.01
C LEU A 239 -17.81 -14.30 -2.07
N SER A 240 -17.73 -15.39 -1.31
CA SER A 240 -18.59 -15.65 -0.16
C SER A 240 -17.82 -16.50 0.83
N ILE A 241 -17.39 -15.90 1.95
CA ILE A 241 -16.60 -16.56 2.97
C ILE A 241 -17.25 -16.31 4.33
N ASN A 242 -17.55 -17.39 5.06
CA ASN A 242 -18.02 -17.29 6.42
C ASN A 242 -16.85 -16.98 7.37
N LEU A 243 -17.08 -16.10 8.35
CA LEU A 243 -16.17 -15.75 9.44
C LEU A 243 -16.71 -16.41 10.71
N PRO A 244 -16.24 -17.62 11.08
CA PRO A 244 -16.79 -18.36 12.22
C PRO A 244 -16.72 -17.57 13.52
N ASP A 245 -15.59 -16.92 13.78
CA ASP A 245 -15.36 -16.12 14.99
C ASP A 245 -15.79 -14.65 14.84
N GLY A 246 -16.33 -14.27 13.68
CA GLY A 246 -16.74 -12.89 13.40
C GLY A 246 -15.58 -11.91 13.24
N GLN A 247 -14.34 -12.41 13.14
CA GLN A 247 -13.13 -11.62 12.90
C GLN A 247 -12.76 -11.61 11.41
N GLY A 248 -12.39 -10.43 10.92
CA GLY A 248 -12.03 -10.20 9.53
C GLY A 248 -12.46 -8.81 9.09
N TRP A 249 -12.25 -8.50 7.82
CA TRP A 249 -12.67 -7.23 7.23
C TRP A 249 -12.71 -7.34 5.71
N ALA A 250 -13.52 -6.47 5.10
CA ALA A 250 -13.64 -6.29 3.65
C ALA A 250 -13.30 -4.83 3.31
N ALA A 251 -12.40 -4.62 2.35
CA ALA A 251 -11.86 -3.30 2.03
C ALA A 251 -11.82 -3.03 0.53
N MET A 252 -11.77 -1.75 0.16
CA MET A 252 -11.34 -1.27 -1.14
C MET A 252 -10.11 -0.39 -0.95
N ILE A 253 -9.08 -0.66 -1.75
CA ILE A 253 -7.76 -0.05 -1.60
C ILE A 253 -7.43 0.75 -2.87
N GLN A 254 -6.77 1.90 -2.68
CA GLN A 254 -6.06 2.66 -3.70
C GLN A 254 -4.66 3.03 -3.17
N HIS A 255 -3.84 3.77 -3.93
CA HIS A 255 -2.42 3.99 -3.61
C HIS A 255 -2.15 4.41 -2.15
N TYR A 256 -2.70 5.54 -1.69
CA TYR A 256 -2.45 6.07 -0.34
C TYR A 256 -3.58 5.85 0.66
N PHE A 257 -4.74 5.38 0.19
CA PHE A 257 -5.98 5.40 0.95
C PHE A 257 -6.69 4.06 0.88
N ALA A 258 -7.51 3.78 1.89
CA ALA A 258 -8.37 2.61 1.92
C ALA A 258 -9.69 2.97 2.60
N SER A 259 -10.73 2.24 2.20
CA SER A 259 -11.97 2.15 2.96
C SER A 259 -12.19 0.69 3.33
N ALA A 260 -12.66 0.41 4.56
CA ALA A 260 -12.91 -0.96 5.00
C ALA A 260 -14.11 -1.05 5.93
N TRP A 261 -14.90 -2.12 5.80
CA TRP A 261 -15.91 -2.49 6.78
C TRP A 261 -15.38 -3.62 7.66
N ILE A 262 -15.45 -3.39 8.97
CA ILE A 262 -15.01 -4.31 10.01
C ILE A 262 -16.22 -4.69 10.88
N PRO A 263 -16.68 -5.95 10.85
CA PRO A 263 -17.69 -6.43 11.79
C PRO A 263 -17.12 -6.47 13.21
N ARG A 264 -17.89 -6.05 14.22
CA ARG A 264 -17.45 -6.08 15.62
C ARG A 264 -17.96 -7.33 16.33
N ASN A 265 -17.17 -8.41 16.29
CA ASN A 265 -17.38 -9.66 17.03
C ASN A 265 -18.76 -10.30 16.80
N GLU A 266 -19.14 -10.52 15.54
CA GLU A 266 -20.38 -11.19 15.16
C GLU A 266 -20.07 -12.54 14.47
N PRO A 267 -19.95 -13.64 15.24
CA PRO A 267 -19.74 -14.99 14.73
C PRO A 267 -20.69 -15.37 13.60
N GLY A 268 -20.18 -16.00 12.55
CA GLY A 268 -20.96 -16.39 11.38
C GLY A 268 -21.22 -15.27 10.38
N THR A 269 -20.58 -14.11 10.53
CA THR A 269 -20.60 -13.04 9.51
C THR A 269 -20.08 -13.58 8.17
N ASN A 270 -20.77 -13.26 7.07
CA ASN A 270 -20.35 -13.63 5.72
C ASN A 270 -19.71 -12.44 5.01
N LEU A 271 -18.46 -12.58 4.61
CA LEU A 271 -17.78 -11.64 3.72
C LEU A 271 -18.16 -11.97 2.28
N TYR A 272 -18.52 -10.96 1.49
CA TYR A 272 -18.97 -11.17 0.12
C TYR A 272 -18.45 -10.12 -0.86
N THR A 273 -18.48 -10.47 -2.14
CA THR A 273 -18.43 -9.50 -3.25
C THR A 273 -19.63 -9.68 -4.15
N ARG A 274 -19.98 -8.63 -4.89
CA ARG A 274 -21.03 -8.69 -5.91
C ARG A 274 -20.76 -7.67 -7.00
N VAL A 275 -20.91 -8.06 -8.25
CA VAL A 275 -20.90 -7.11 -9.38
C VAL A 275 -22.33 -6.85 -9.86
N ILE A 276 -22.71 -5.57 -9.98
CA ILE A 276 -23.99 -5.11 -10.55
C ILE A 276 -23.70 -4.09 -11.64
N GLY A 277 -23.84 -4.49 -12.90
CA GLY A 277 -23.51 -3.62 -14.04
C GLY A 277 -22.04 -3.21 -13.99
N ASN A 278 -21.76 -1.91 -13.87
CA ASN A 278 -20.39 -1.38 -13.77
C ASN A 278 -19.96 -1.07 -12.32
N LEU A 279 -20.64 -1.64 -11.33
CA LEU A 279 -20.37 -1.42 -9.91
C LEU A 279 -19.95 -2.73 -9.24
N GLY A 280 -18.83 -2.71 -8.53
CA GLY A 280 -18.40 -3.77 -7.63
C GLY A 280 -18.74 -3.41 -6.19
N ASP A 281 -19.37 -4.35 -5.48
CA ASP A 281 -19.62 -4.31 -4.05
C ASP A 281 -18.65 -5.28 -3.36
N ILE A 282 -18.04 -4.86 -2.25
CA ILE A 282 -17.32 -5.75 -1.32
C ILE A 282 -17.69 -5.39 0.12
N GLY A 283 -18.02 -6.38 0.94
CA GLY A 283 -18.49 -6.10 2.29
C GLY A 283 -18.74 -7.32 3.15
N VAL A 284 -19.45 -7.08 4.26
CA VAL A 284 -19.81 -8.08 5.25
C VAL A 284 -21.32 -8.11 5.47
N ARG A 285 -21.85 -9.29 5.75
CA ARG A 285 -23.24 -9.53 6.12
C ARG A 285 -23.29 -10.35 7.39
N MET A 286 -23.75 -9.75 8.47
CA MET A 286 -23.90 -10.39 9.77
C MET A 286 -25.07 -11.39 9.75
N PRO A 287 -25.05 -12.43 10.60
CA PRO A 287 -26.18 -13.32 10.75
C PRO A 287 -27.42 -12.56 11.23
N ASN A 288 -28.60 -13.09 10.90
CA ASN A 288 -29.84 -12.52 11.40
C ASN A 288 -29.99 -12.78 12.90
N LYS A 289 -30.37 -11.75 13.66
CA LYS A 289 -30.81 -11.87 15.05
C LYS A 289 -32.33 -11.77 15.10
N THR A 290 -32.94 -12.57 15.96
CA THR A 290 -34.39 -12.50 16.26
C THR A 290 -34.59 -11.76 17.56
N ILE A 291 -35.35 -10.67 17.52
CA ILE A 291 -35.68 -9.81 18.65
C ILE A 291 -37.13 -10.10 19.04
N ALA A 292 -37.35 -10.53 20.28
CA ALA A 292 -38.70 -10.73 20.79
C ALA A 292 -39.41 -9.39 21.01
N THR A 293 -40.74 -9.42 21.09
CA THR A 293 -41.50 -8.21 21.44
C THR A 293 -41.13 -7.72 22.85
N GLY A 294 -40.90 -6.43 23.01
CA GLY A 294 -40.41 -5.79 24.23
C GLY A 294 -38.89 -5.79 24.41
N ASP A 295 -38.15 -6.51 23.57
CA ASP A 295 -36.68 -6.56 23.62
C ASP A 295 -36.03 -5.55 22.66
N SER A 296 -34.71 -5.39 22.83
CA SER A 296 -33.86 -4.62 21.92
C SER A 296 -32.61 -5.40 21.52
N ALA A 297 -32.03 -5.05 20.37
CA ALA A 297 -30.74 -5.59 19.94
C ALA A 297 -29.86 -4.52 19.28
N LYS A 298 -28.55 -4.73 19.40
CA LYS A 298 -27.49 -3.91 18.80
C LYS A 298 -26.79 -4.64 17.67
N PHE A 299 -26.42 -3.90 16.63
CA PHE A 299 -25.58 -4.35 15.52
C PHE A 299 -24.50 -3.31 15.25
N ASN A 300 -23.23 -3.74 15.27
CA ASN A 300 -22.11 -2.81 15.27
C ASN A 300 -21.10 -3.20 14.18
N ALA A 301 -20.70 -2.22 13.37
CA ALA A 301 -19.54 -2.33 12.49
C ALA A 301 -18.73 -1.03 12.54
N THR A 302 -17.47 -1.11 12.15
CA THR A 302 -16.62 0.06 11.97
C THR A 302 -16.31 0.24 10.50
N LEU A 303 -16.43 1.47 10.02
CA LEU A 303 -15.96 1.91 8.72
C LEU A 303 -14.60 2.59 8.91
N TRP A 304 -13.53 1.99 8.40
CA TRP A 304 -12.31 2.74 8.13
C TRP A 304 -12.51 3.53 6.84
N VAL A 305 -12.22 4.83 6.84
CA VAL A 305 -12.26 5.68 5.65
C VAL A 305 -11.15 6.71 5.75
N GLY A 306 -9.99 6.41 5.16
CA GLY A 306 -8.82 7.25 5.41
C GLY A 306 -7.50 6.81 4.79
N PRO A 307 -6.41 7.48 5.15
CA PRO A 307 -5.04 7.12 4.78
C PRO A 307 -4.66 5.72 5.27
N LYS A 308 -3.63 5.12 4.67
CA LYS A 308 -3.11 3.82 5.13
C LYS A 308 -2.13 3.95 6.30
N LEU A 309 -2.61 4.40 7.45
CA LEU A 309 -1.80 4.56 8.66
C LEU A 309 -1.68 3.23 9.40
N GLN A 310 -0.52 2.56 9.29
CA GLN A 310 -0.34 1.17 9.75
C GLN A 310 -0.68 0.97 11.23
N GLU A 311 -0.26 1.89 12.11
CA GLU A 311 -0.47 1.76 13.56
C GLU A 311 -1.96 1.85 13.90
N GLU A 312 -2.63 2.92 13.47
CA GLU A 312 -4.06 3.12 13.67
C GLU A 312 -4.93 2.01 13.02
N MET A 313 -4.52 1.52 11.85
CA MET A 313 -5.20 0.42 11.17
C MET A 313 -5.04 -0.89 11.95
N ALA A 314 -3.83 -1.20 12.47
CA ALA A 314 -3.60 -2.37 13.30
C ALA A 314 -4.40 -2.34 14.61
N GLU A 315 -4.58 -1.16 15.21
CA GLU A 315 -5.43 -0.95 16.38
C GLU A 315 -6.92 -1.11 16.05
N THR A 316 -7.34 -0.70 14.85
CA THR A 316 -8.74 -0.79 14.41
C THR A 316 -9.17 -2.24 14.18
N ALA A 317 -8.36 -3.04 13.48
CA ALA A 317 -8.63 -4.46 13.24
C ALA A 317 -7.36 -5.28 12.97
N PRO A 318 -7.32 -6.56 13.40
CA PRO A 318 -6.20 -7.45 13.10
C PRO A 318 -5.92 -7.54 11.59
N ASN A 319 -4.62 -7.47 11.24
CA ASN A 319 -4.11 -7.51 9.86
C ASN A 319 -4.57 -6.38 8.93
N LEU A 320 -5.33 -5.37 9.41
CA LEU A 320 -5.76 -4.27 8.56
C LEU A 320 -4.56 -3.38 8.13
N ASP A 321 -3.47 -3.36 8.89
CA ASP A 321 -2.20 -2.72 8.51
C ASP A 321 -1.57 -3.33 7.24
N LEU A 322 -1.91 -4.58 6.90
CA LEU A 322 -1.39 -5.27 5.72
C LEU A 322 -1.94 -4.73 4.38
N VAL A 323 -2.87 -3.76 4.41
CA VAL A 323 -3.30 -3.05 3.19
C VAL A 323 -2.17 -2.22 2.56
N VAL A 324 -1.14 -1.89 3.34
CA VAL A 324 0.11 -1.29 2.85
C VAL A 324 0.95 -2.41 2.22
N ASP A 325 0.91 -2.50 0.90
CA ASP A 325 1.60 -3.57 0.17
C ASP A 325 3.09 -3.23 -0.03
N TYR A 326 3.91 -3.65 0.93
CA TYR A 326 5.37 -3.56 0.82
C TYR A 326 6.01 -4.56 -0.14
N GLY A 327 5.20 -5.33 -0.86
CA GLY A 327 5.63 -6.42 -1.73
C GLY A 327 6.30 -7.57 -0.96
N TRP A 328 6.99 -8.44 -1.69
CA TRP A 328 7.62 -9.62 -1.11
C TRP A 328 8.76 -9.31 -0.11
N LEU A 329 9.30 -8.09 -0.15
CA LEU A 329 10.36 -7.59 0.73
C LEU A 329 9.82 -6.88 1.99
N TRP A 330 8.55 -7.12 2.35
CA TRP A 330 7.92 -6.48 3.52
C TRP A 330 8.76 -6.58 4.81
N PHE A 331 9.47 -7.69 5.01
CA PHE A 331 10.33 -7.90 6.19
C PHE A 331 11.57 -7.00 6.22
N ILE A 332 11.94 -6.36 5.10
CA ILE A 332 12.96 -5.31 5.02
C ILE A 332 12.30 -3.93 4.98
N ALA A 333 11.25 -3.76 4.18
CA ALA A 333 10.58 -2.49 3.97
C ALA A 333 9.93 -1.96 5.25
N LYS A 334 9.21 -2.79 6.02
CA LYS A 334 8.54 -2.36 7.26
C LYS A 334 9.55 -1.85 8.30
N PRO A 335 10.64 -2.57 8.65
CA PRO A 335 11.66 -2.02 9.54
C PRO A 335 12.35 -0.75 9.02
N LEU A 336 12.59 -0.65 7.71
CA LEU A 336 13.17 0.57 7.11
C LEU A 336 12.22 1.76 7.20
N HIS A 337 10.91 1.55 6.98
CA HIS A 337 9.89 2.58 7.15
C HIS A 337 9.79 3.01 8.62
N THR A 338 9.69 2.08 9.57
CA THR A 338 9.69 2.39 11.00
C THR A 338 10.91 3.21 11.40
N PHE A 339 12.09 2.83 10.92
CA PHE A 339 13.31 3.59 11.22
C PHE A 339 13.35 4.95 10.52
N LEU A 340 12.80 5.07 9.31
CA LEU A 340 12.66 6.36 8.62
C LEU A 340 11.72 7.31 9.40
N SER A 341 10.56 6.82 9.81
CA SER A 341 9.60 7.56 10.62
C SER A 341 10.23 7.99 11.94
N PHE A 342 10.93 7.10 12.64
CA PHE A 342 11.68 7.45 13.85
C PHE A 342 12.70 8.56 13.62
N ILE A 343 13.46 8.56 12.52
CA ILE A 343 14.40 9.65 12.23
C ILE A 343 13.64 10.97 12.00
N GLN A 344 12.48 10.91 11.33
CA GLN A 344 11.69 12.08 10.97
C GLN A 344 10.95 12.69 12.16
N SER A 345 10.20 11.91 12.93
CA SER A 345 9.33 12.38 14.01
C SER A 345 9.93 12.18 15.41
N GLY A 346 10.84 11.21 15.58
CA GLY A 346 11.30 10.76 16.89
C GLY A 346 10.39 9.64 17.44
N GLY A 347 10.23 9.59 18.75
CA GLY A 347 9.44 8.60 19.47
C GLY A 347 10.23 7.33 19.79
N GLU A 348 9.50 6.22 19.85
CA GLU A 348 10.05 4.92 20.21
C GLU A 348 10.47 4.13 18.96
N LEU A 349 11.72 3.67 18.96
CA LEU A 349 12.26 2.78 17.94
C LEU A 349 12.36 1.37 18.49
N PHE A 350 11.57 0.48 17.89
CA PHE A 350 11.57 -0.97 18.13
C PHE A 350 11.40 -1.41 19.59
N GLY A 351 10.85 -0.57 20.47
CA GLY A 351 10.59 -0.94 21.85
C GLY A 351 11.75 -0.72 22.84
N PHE A 352 12.87 -0.12 22.40
CA PHE A 352 14.08 -0.03 23.24
C PHE A 352 14.90 1.26 23.12
N ILE A 353 14.66 2.07 22.09
CA ILE A 353 15.25 3.41 21.97
C ILE A 353 14.09 4.40 22.00
N ASP A 354 14.09 5.33 22.92
CA ASP A 354 13.12 6.43 22.96
C ASP A 354 13.87 7.75 22.76
N PHE A 355 13.48 8.51 21.74
CA PHE A 355 14.06 9.80 21.45
C PHE A 355 12.98 10.83 21.12
N PRO A 356 12.79 11.88 21.94
CA PRO A 356 11.61 12.74 21.86
C PRO A 356 11.56 13.68 20.64
N TYR A 357 12.64 13.78 19.85
CA TYR A 357 12.73 14.74 18.75
C TYR A 357 13.29 14.14 17.46
N GLY A 358 12.53 14.15 16.38
CA GLY A 358 13.03 13.85 15.04
C GLY A 358 13.56 15.08 14.29
N VAL A 359 14.06 14.88 13.07
CA VAL A 359 14.56 15.98 12.22
C VAL A 359 13.44 16.84 11.60
N GLY A 360 12.19 16.40 11.68
CA GLY A 360 11.01 17.11 11.19
C GLY A 360 10.88 17.20 9.66
N ASN A 361 11.85 16.69 8.90
CA ASN A 361 11.88 16.76 7.44
C ASN A 361 12.18 15.38 6.83
N TRP A 362 11.27 14.88 6.00
CA TRP A 362 11.37 13.55 5.38
C TRP A 362 12.59 13.41 4.47
N GLY A 363 13.00 14.46 3.76
CA GLY A 363 14.18 14.41 2.91
C GLY A 363 15.49 14.31 3.70
N LEU A 364 15.58 15.03 4.83
CA LEU A 364 16.68 14.86 5.79
C LEU A 364 16.66 13.47 6.44
N ALA A 365 15.47 12.94 6.75
CA ALA A 365 15.34 11.59 7.28
C ALA A 365 15.85 10.53 6.29
N ILE A 366 15.53 10.68 5.00
CA ILE A 366 16.07 9.82 3.92
C ILE A 366 17.60 9.91 3.86
N ILE A 367 18.17 11.12 3.97
CA ILE A 367 19.63 11.33 3.97
C ILE A 367 20.29 10.59 5.16
N LEU A 368 19.75 10.75 6.37
CA LEU A 368 20.28 10.12 7.58
C LEU A 368 20.13 8.60 7.55
N LEU A 369 18.97 8.10 7.08
CA LEU A 369 18.75 6.68 6.84
C LEU A 369 19.81 6.12 5.88
N THR A 370 20.12 6.86 4.82
CA THR A 370 21.17 6.47 3.85
C THR A 370 22.53 6.35 4.51
N PHE A 371 22.92 7.32 5.35
CA PHE A 371 24.18 7.26 6.08
C PHE A 371 24.23 6.07 7.03
N PHE A 372 23.14 5.79 7.74
CA PHE A 372 23.04 4.64 8.64
C PHE A 372 23.21 3.32 7.89
N ILE A 373 22.45 3.09 6.81
CA ILE A 373 22.53 1.88 5.99
C ILE A 373 23.95 1.71 5.45
N ARG A 374 24.52 2.77 4.87
CA ARG A 374 25.89 2.74 4.33
C ARG A 374 26.96 2.54 5.40
N GLY A 375 26.73 3.03 6.61
CA GLY A 375 27.57 2.81 7.79
C GLY A 375 27.54 1.35 8.25
N ALA A 376 26.35 0.77 8.41
CA ALA A 376 26.17 -0.63 8.77
C ALA A 376 26.82 -1.57 7.75
N MET A 377 26.75 -1.22 6.46
CA MET A 377 27.36 -1.99 5.37
C MET A 377 28.85 -1.68 5.14
N TYR A 378 29.46 -0.80 5.94
CA TYR A 378 30.85 -0.36 5.74
C TYR A 378 31.88 -1.51 5.75
N PRO A 379 31.83 -2.51 6.65
CA PRO A 379 32.79 -3.60 6.65
C PRO A 379 32.77 -4.39 5.33
N LEU A 380 31.57 -4.62 4.80
CA LEU A 380 31.34 -5.34 3.56
C LEU A 380 31.81 -4.53 2.35
N THR A 381 31.42 -3.26 2.26
CA THR A 381 31.87 -2.37 1.18
C THR A 381 33.39 -2.19 1.20
N LYS A 382 34.03 -2.09 2.37
CA LYS A 382 35.49 -2.04 2.51
C LYS A 382 36.17 -3.29 1.97
N ALA A 383 35.67 -4.48 2.29
CA ALA A 383 36.20 -5.73 1.75
C ALA A 383 36.08 -5.76 0.22
N GLN A 384 34.95 -5.29 -0.29
CA GLN A 384 34.64 -5.24 -1.71
C GLN A 384 35.55 -4.28 -2.49
N TYR A 385 35.76 -3.05 -2.00
CA TYR A 385 36.69 -2.09 -2.60
C TYR A 385 38.15 -2.54 -2.51
N THR A 386 38.52 -3.24 -1.43
CA THR A 386 39.85 -3.86 -1.31
C THR A 386 40.07 -4.92 -2.39
N SER A 387 39.06 -5.75 -2.67
CA SER A 387 39.10 -6.70 -3.79
C SER A 387 39.26 -5.99 -5.14
N MET A 388 38.54 -4.88 -5.37
CA MET A 388 38.68 -4.08 -6.59
C MET A 388 40.07 -3.43 -6.73
N ALA A 389 40.65 -2.92 -5.66
CA ALA A 389 42.00 -2.37 -5.69
C ALA A 389 43.04 -3.44 -6.10
N LYS A 390 42.92 -4.66 -5.56
CA LYS A 390 43.75 -5.80 -5.99
C LYS A 390 43.51 -6.17 -7.44
N MET A 391 42.26 -6.16 -7.92
CA MET A 391 41.95 -6.38 -9.35
C MET A 391 42.69 -5.38 -10.25
N ARG A 392 42.76 -4.10 -9.86
CA ARG A 392 43.50 -3.08 -10.60
C ARG A 392 44.99 -3.43 -10.72
N MET A 393 45.60 -3.93 -9.64
CA MET A 393 47.01 -4.38 -9.66
C MET A 393 47.24 -5.61 -10.54
N LEU A 394 46.22 -6.43 -10.79
CA LEU A 394 46.30 -7.61 -11.65
C LEU A 394 46.13 -7.29 -13.15
N GLN A 395 45.64 -6.09 -13.52
CA GLN A 395 45.47 -5.69 -14.92
C GLN A 395 46.71 -5.90 -15.81
N PRO A 396 47.94 -5.50 -15.43
CA PRO A 396 49.12 -5.75 -16.27
C PRO A 396 49.41 -7.25 -16.46
N LYS A 397 49.20 -8.07 -15.42
CA LYS A 397 49.35 -9.54 -15.53
C LYS A 397 48.29 -10.14 -16.45
N LEU A 398 47.06 -9.63 -16.41
CA LEU A 398 45.97 -10.05 -17.30
C LEU A 398 46.24 -9.64 -18.76
N GLN A 399 46.83 -8.48 -19.00
CA GLN A 399 47.24 -8.03 -20.34
C GLN A 399 48.35 -8.94 -20.90
N ALA A 400 49.42 -9.18 -20.13
CA ALA A 400 50.49 -10.08 -20.53
C ALA A 400 50.00 -11.53 -20.78
N MET A 401 49.04 -12.00 -19.96
CA MET A 401 48.40 -13.31 -20.16
C MET A 401 47.63 -13.37 -21.49
N ARG A 402 46.93 -12.31 -21.88
CA ARG A 402 46.23 -12.24 -23.17
C ARG A 402 47.18 -12.22 -24.35
N GLU A 403 48.24 -11.44 -24.27
CA GLU A 403 49.29 -11.40 -25.31
C GLU A 403 49.93 -12.77 -25.50
N ARG A 404 50.12 -13.53 -24.41
CA ARG A 404 50.71 -14.89 -24.45
C ARG A 404 49.75 -15.97 -24.97
N ILE A 405 48.49 -15.95 -24.55
CA ILE A 405 47.52 -17.03 -24.85
C ILE A 405 46.81 -16.80 -26.20
N GLY A 406 46.70 -15.56 -26.66
CA GLY A 406 46.05 -15.23 -27.92
C GLY A 406 44.55 -15.56 -27.91
N ASP A 407 44.09 -16.26 -28.95
CA ASP A 407 42.65 -16.46 -29.24
C ASP A 407 42.02 -17.67 -28.52
N ASP A 408 42.79 -18.42 -27.73
CA ASP A 408 42.29 -19.54 -26.94
C ASP A 408 41.50 -19.05 -25.72
N ARG A 409 40.21 -18.75 -25.93
CA ARG A 409 39.29 -18.24 -24.90
C ARG A 409 39.12 -19.20 -23.73
N GLN A 410 39.18 -20.51 -23.97
CA GLN A 410 38.95 -21.50 -22.92
C GLN A 410 40.15 -21.55 -21.98
N ARG A 411 41.36 -21.59 -22.53
CA ARG A 411 42.60 -21.53 -21.75
C ARG A 411 42.79 -20.18 -21.06
N MET A 412 42.43 -19.08 -21.73
CA MET A 412 42.44 -17.74 -21.13
C MET A 412 41.52 -17.68 -19.91
N SER A 413 40.31 -18.24 -19.99
CA SER A 413 39.38 -18.25 -18.85
C SER A 413 39.90 -19.09 -17.68
N GLN A 414 40.59 -20.21 -17.94
CA GLN A 414 41.16 -21.08 -16.91
C GLN A 414 42.34 -20.41 -16.19
N GLU A 415 43.35 -19.93 -16.93
CA GLU A 415 44.52 -19.26 -16.34
C GLU A 415 44.12 -17.97 -15.61
N MET A 416 43.11 -17.25 -16.10
CA MET A 416 42.56 -16.07 -15.42
C MET A 416 41.92 -16.43 -14.07
N MET A 417 41.13 -17.52 -14.00
CA MET A 417 40.52 -17.97 -12.75
C MET A 417 41.55 -18.50 -11.76
N GLU A 418 42.59 -19.19 -12.22
CA GLU A 418 43.72 -19.62 -11.39
C GLU A 418 44.48 -18.42 -10.81
N LEU A 419 44.73 -17.38 -11.62
CA LEU A 419 45.34 -16.14 -11.16
C LEU A 419 44.49 -15.47 -10.08
N TYR A 420 43.16 -15.36 -10.27
CA TYR A 420 42.26 -14.81 -9.26
C TYR A 420 42.25 -15.63 -7.97
N LYS A 421 42.27 -16.96 -8.06
CA LYS A 421 42.33 -17.85 -6.90
C LYS A 421 43.66 -17.72 -6.14
N LYS A 422 44.78 -17.64 -6.88
CA LYS A 422 46.13 -17.47 -6.32
C LYS A 422 46.29 -16.16 -5.58
N GLU A 423 45.77 -15.08 -6.15
CA GLU A 423 45.84 -13.72 -5.60
C GLU A 423 44.71 -13.43 -4.59
N LYS A 424 43.82 -14.41 -4.36
CA LYS A 424 42.63 -14.34 -3.49
C LYS A 424 41.76 -13.11 -3.78
N VAL A 425 41.46 -12.90 -5.06
CA VAL A 425 40.63 -11.80 -5.54
C VAL A 425 39.33 -12.36 -6.11
N ASN A 426 38.19 -11.77 -5.74
CA ASN A 426 36.88 -12.20 -6.24
C ASN A 426 36.52 -11.39 -7.49
N PRO A 427 36.39 -12.02 -8.69
CA PRO A 427 36.03 -11.32 -9.92
C PRO A 427 34.61 -10.72 -9.88
N LEU A 428 33.72 -11.26 -9.03
CA LEU A 428 32.37 -10.72 -8.83
C LEU A 428 32.33 -9.48 -7.92
N GLY A 429 33.46 -9.09 -7.31
CA GLY A 429 33.55 -7.94 -6.41
C GLY A 429 33.18 -6.59 -7.04
N GLY A 430 33.16 -6.50 -8.38
CA GLY A 430 32.75 -5.29 -9.10
C GLY A 430 31.22 -5.12 -9.22
N CYS A 431 30.47 -6.21 -9.38
CA CYS A 431 29.00 -6.19 -9.49
C CYS A 431 28.27 -6.53 -8.18
N LEU A 432 29.00 -7.02 -7.17
CA LEU A 432 28.49 -7.28 -5.83
C LEU A 432 27.80 -6.08 -5.13
N PRO A 433 28.25 -4.80 -5.27
CA PRO A 433 27.57 -3.70 -4.60
C PRO A 433 26.18 -3.48 -5.18
N LEU A 434 26.01 -3.66 -6.50
CA LEU A 434 24.70 -3.56 -7.13
C LEU A 434 23.77 -4.66 -6.60
N LEU A 435 24.22 -5.91 -6.58
CA LEU A 435 23.41 -7.04 -6.13
C LEU A 435 22.93 -6.89 -4.69
N LEU A 436 23.81 -6.43 -3.80
CA LEU A 436 23.47 -6.20 -2.39
C LEU A 436 22.59 -4.97 -2.17
N GLN A 437 22.78 -3.93 -2.99
CA GLN A 437 21.98 -2.70 -2.93
C GLN A 437 20.57 -2.92 -3.47
N MET A 438 20.37 -3.79 -4.45
CA MET A 438 19.08 -4.01 -5.11
C MET A 438 17.95 -4.35 -4.13
N PRO A 439 18.07 -5.34 -3.20
CA PRO A 439 17.02 -5.61 -2.22
C PRO A 439 16.69 -4.41 -1.32
N ILE A 440 17.70 -3.67 -0.86
CA ILE A 440 17.50 -2.49 0.00
C ILE A 440 16.80 -1.38 -0.79
N PHE A 441 17.21 -1.17 -2.04
CA PHE A 441 16.58 -0.22 -2.93
C PHE A 441 15.12 -0.56 -3.20
N ILE A 442 14.82 -1.83 -3.53
CA ILE A 442 13.44 -2.27 -3.76
C ILE A 442 12.62 -2.11 -2.48
N ALA A 443 13.17 -2.47 -1.32
CA ALA A 443 12.48 -2.29 -0.03
C ALA A 443 12.18 -0.81 0.25
N LEU A 444 13.13 0.10 0.01
CA LEU A 444 12.91 1.55 0.16
C LEU A 444 11.96 2.11 -0.89
N TYR A 445 12.00 1.60 -2.12
CA TYR A 445 11.05 1.97 -3.15
C TYR A 445 9.61 1.71 -2.68
N TRP A 446 9.32 0.50 -2.18
CA TRP A 446 8.00 0.18 -1.65
C TRP A 446 7.67 0.97 -0.38
N ALA A 447 8.65 1.13 0.52
CA ALA A 447 8.48 1.90 1.75
C ALA A 447 8.11 3.37 1.48
N LEU A 448 8.76 4.00 0.52
CA LEU A 448 8.52 5.40 0.18
C LEU A 448 7.27 5.58 -0.70
N MET A 449 6.94 4.60 -1.54
CA MET A 449 5.81 4.74 -2.46
C MET A 449 4.46 4.57 -1.81
N GLU A 450 4.30 3.62 -0.90
CA GLU A 450 3.03 3.36 -0.23
C GLU A 450 2.82 4.23 1.02
N SER A 451 3.85 4.96 1.46
CA SER A 451 3.78 5.83 2.63
C SER A 451 3.10 7.15 2.27
N VAL A 452 1.89 7.31 2.79
CA VAL A 452 1.07 8.52 2.65
C VAL A 452 1.70 9.73 3.33
N GLU A 453 2.56 9.52 4.31
CA GLU A 453 3.27 10.56 5.06
C GLU A 453 4.30 11.32 4.21
N LEU A 454 4.78 10.71 3.11
CA LEU A 454 5.65 11.35 2.13
C LEU A 454 4.89 12.12 1.06
N ARG A 455 3.57 11.92 0.95
CA ARG A 455 2.74 12.61 -0.03
C ARG A 455 2.74 14.11 0.24
N HIS A 456 3.08 14.91 -0.78
CA HIS A 456 3.19 16.36 -0.67
C HIS A 456 4.21 16.84 0.39
N SER A 457 5.14 15.98 0.81
CA SER A 457 6.16 16.39 1.77
C SER A 457 7.28 17.16 1.05
N PRO A 458 7.57 18.42 1.44
CA PRO A 458 8.67 19.18 0.87
C PRO A 458 10.02 18.68 1.41
N PHE A 459 11.08 18.95 0.66
CA PHE A 459 12.46 18.75 1.12
C PHE A 459 13.23 20.06 1.21
N PHE A 460 13.81 20.51 0.10
CA PHE A 460 14.67 21.68 0.04
C PHE A 460 14.71 22.25 -1.39
N GLY A 461 14.77 23.57 -1.50
CA GLY A 461 14.87 24.26 -2.79
C GLY A 461 13.63 24.08 -3.65
N TRP A 462 13.76 23.38 -4.78
CA TRP A 462 12.68 23.16 -5.75
C TRP A 462 11.87 21.88 -5.52
N ILE A 463 12.27 21.05 -4.56
CA ILE A 463 11.56 19.79 -4.23
C ILE A 463 10.47 20.08 -3.21
N THR A 464 9.26 20.23 -3.72
CA THR A 464 8.03 20.47 -2.95
C THR A 464 7.26 19.19 -2.63
N ASP A 465 7.56 18.08 -3.31
CA ASP A 465 6.95 16.78 -3.05
C ASP A 465 7.96 15.62 -3.26
N LEU A 466 8.23 14.88 -2.19
CA LEU A 466 9.12 13.72 -2.17
C LEU A 466 8.50 12.47 -2.81
N SER A 467 7.18 12.38 -2.87
CA SER A 467 6.43 11.26 -3.46
C SER A 467 6.26 11.38 -4.98
N ALA A 468 6.32 12.60 -5.51
CA ALA A 468 6.26 12.90 -6.94
C ALA A 468 7.64 12.97 -7.60
N GLN A 469 7.67 12.92 -8.94
CA GLN A 469 8.90 13.11 -9.70
C GLN A 469 9.49 14.52 -9.52
N ASP A 470 10.81 14.68 -9.67
CA ASP A 470 11.44 16.01 -9.64
C ASP A 470 10.94 16.86 -10.82
N PRO A 471 10.25 18.00 -10.58
CA PRO A 471 9.67 18.82 -11.65
C PRO A 471 10.71 19.41 -12.61
N TYR A 472 11.96 19.57 -12.16
CA TYR A 472 13.05 20.12 -12.97
C TYR A 472 14.07 19.06 -13.39
N TYR A 473 13.88 17.79 -13.00
CA TYR A 473 14.77 16.67 -13.28
C TYR A 473 16.23 16.87 -12.86
N ILE A 474 16.50 17.76 -11.91
CA ILE A 474 17.85 18.09 -11.43
C ILE A 474 18.40 16.91 -10.61
N LEU A 475 17.61 16.33 -9.71
CA LEU A 475 18.00 15.17 -8.91
C LEU A 475 18.41 13.97 -9.77
N PRO A 476 17.62 13.51 -10.77
CA PRO A 476 18.04 12.45 -11.68
C PRO A 476 19.36 12.76 -12.41
N LEU A 477 19.55 14.00 -12.89
CA LEU A 477 20.78 14.40 -13.57
C LEU A 477 22.00 14.36 -12.63
N LEU A 478 21.87 14.86 -11.40
CA LEU A 478 22.92 14.78 -10.38
C LEU A 478 23.22 13.33 -9.99
N MET A 479 22.18 12.50 -9.87
CA MET A 479 22.31 11.07 -9.62
C MET A 479 23.10 10.40 -10.76
N GLY A 480 22.75 10.68 -12.03
CA GLY A 480 23.48 10.21 -13.20
C GLY A 480 24.94 10.66 -13.25
N ALA A 481 25.19 11.94 -12.96
CA ALA A 481 26.55 12.48 -12.86
C ALA A 481 27.36 11.77 -11.77
N SER A 482 26.77 11.52 -10.61
CA SER A 482 27.43 10.79 -9.52
C SER A 482 27.72 9.33 -9.90
N MET A 483 26.82 8.65 -10.61
CA MET A 483 27.08 7.31 -11.15
C MET A 483 28.24 7.32 -12.14
N PHE A 484 28.29 8.30 -13.05
CA PHE A 484 29.37 8.45 -14.02
C PHE A 484 30.72 8.66 -13.32
N LEU A 485 30.76 9.46 -12.25
CA LEU A 485 31.97 9.65 -11.44
C LEU A 485 32.42 8.34 -10.75
N ILE A 486 31.48 7.60 -10.14
CA ILE A 486 31.77 6.29 -9.51
C ILE A 486 32.34 5.33 -10.55
N GLN A 487 31.74 5.27 -11.73
CA GLN A 487 32.19 4.42 -12.82
C GLN A 487 33.61 4.77 -13.27
N LYS A 488 33.93 6.07 -13.40
CA LYS A 488 35.27 6.53 -13.80
C LYS A 488 36.34 6.20 -12.76
N MET A 489 35.97 6.14 -11.48
CA MET A 489 36.89 5.80 -10.38
C MET A 489 37.04 4.28 -10.18
N SER A 490 36.09 3.50 -10.65
CA SER A 490 36.06 2.05 -10.46
C SER A 490 36.82 1.31 -11.56
N PRO A 491 37.68 0.33 -11.24
CA PRO A 491 38.40 -0.43 -12.27
C PRO A 491 37.43 -1.22 -13.14
N THR A 492 37.40 -0.94 -14.45
CA THR A 492 36.62 -1.73 -15.41
C THR A 492 37.36 -3.03 -15.70
N THR A 493 36.86 -4.15 -15.17
CA THR A 493 37.38 -5.50 -15.45
C THR A 493 36.86 -6.05 -16.78
N VAL A 494 35.96 -5.31 -17.42
CA VAL A 494 35.38 -5.61 -18.72
C VAL A 494 36.38 -5.32 -19.82
N THR A 495 36.62 -6.31 -20.66
CA THR A 495 37.69 -6.24 -21.67
C THR A 495 37.18 -6.38 -23.09
N ASP A 496 35.89 -6.63 -23.24
CA ASP A 496 35.17 -6.51 -24.51
C ASP A 496 34.82 -5.02 -24.75
N PRO A 497 35.31 -4.40 -25.83
CA PRO A 497 35.03 -3.00 -26.17
C PRO A 497 33.53 -2.67 -26.27
N MET A 498 32.70 -3.62 -26.72
CA MET A 498 31.26 -3.40 -26.82
C MET A 498 30.60 -3.30 -25.44
N GLN A 499 31.02 -4.16 -24.51
CA GLN A 499 30.49 -4.13 -23.14
C GLN A 499 30.99 -2.90 -22.37
N GLN A 500 32.22 -2.43 -22.61
CA GLN A 500 32.70 -1.16 -22.06
C GLN A 500 31.81 -0.01 -22.52
N LYS A 501 31.46 0.05 -23.81
CA LYS A 501 30.56 1.08 -24.35
C LYS A 501 29.19 1.05 -23.66
N ILE A 502 28.58 -0.13 -23.51
CA ILE A 502 27.28 -0.25 -22.82
C ILE A 502 27.40 0.22 -21.36
N MET A 503 28.46 -0.19 -20.65
CA MET A 503 28.68 0.27 -19.30
C MET A 503 28.82 1.79 -19.25
N THR A 504 29.55 2.44 -20.17
CA THR A 504 29.68 3.91 -20.17
C THR A 504 28.37 4.64 -20.44
N PHE A 505 27.42 4.01 -21.13
CA PHE A 505 26.07 4.54 -21.36
C PHE A 505 25.10 4.24 -20.21
N MET A 506 25.45 3.32 -19.31
CA MET A 506 24.59 2.90 -18.20
C MET A 506 24.13 4.07 -17.31
N PRO A 507 24.98 5.03 -16.90
CA PRO A 507 24.52 6.20 -16.14
C PRO A 507 23.45 7.01 -16.87
N VAL A 508 23.55 7.16 -18.19
CA VAL A 508 22.56 7.91 -18.99
C VAL A 508 21.23 7.16 -19.05
N LEU A 509 21.27 5.84 -19.25
CA LEU A 509 20.07 5.00 -19.24
C LEU A 509 19.37 5.04 -17.88
N PHE A 510 20.12 4.87 -16.78
CA PHE A 510 19.56 4.98 -15.43
C PHE A 510 19.04 6.38 -15.14
N THR A 511 19.70 7.43 -15.61
CA THR A 511 19.17 8.80 -15.51
C THR A 511 17.81 8.86 -16.18
N GLY A 512 17.71 8.47 -17.46
CA GLY A 512 16.45 8.41 -18.22
C GLY A 512 15.33 7.64 -17.50
N PHE A 513 15.68 6.53 -16.87
CA PHE A 513 14.75 5.72 -16.09
C PHE A 513 14.26 6.44 -14.83
N PHE A 514 15.16 7.04 -14.05
CA PHE A 514 14.85 7.72 -12.79
C PHE A 514 14.17 9.09 -12.97
N LEU A 515 14.02 9.62 -14.20
CA LEU A 515 13.23 10.83 -14.46
C LEU A 515 11.77 10.70 -14.03
N PHE A 516 11.22 9.48 -14.08
CA PHE A 516 9.81 9.21 -13.78
C PHE A 516 9.57 8.65 -12.38
N PHE A 517 10.62 8.62 -11.54
CA PHE A 517 10.55 8.07 -10.18
C PHE A 517 10.38 9.19 -9.14
N PRO A 518 9.81 8.85 -7.96
CA PRO A 518 9.70 9.77 -6.83
C PRO A 518 11.03 10.42 -6.47
N SER A 519 11.01 11.72 -6.24
CA SER A 519 12.20 12.51 -5.95
C SER A 519 12.88 12.06 -4.65
N GLY A 520 12.12 11.57 -3.66
CA GLY A 520 12.67 10.98 -2.43
C GLY A 520 13.50 9.72 -2.67
N LEU A 521 13.08 8.86 -3.60
CA LEU A 521 13.85 7.68 -3.98
C LEU A 521 15.13 8.07 -4.75
N VAL A 522 15.03 9.06 -5.64
CA VAL A 522 16.17 9.57 -6.39
C VAL A 522 17.17 10.24 -5.45
N LEU A 523 16.69 10.98 -4.44
CA LEU A 523 17.48 11.58 -3.37
C LEU A 523 18.26 10.52 -2.59
N TYR A 524 17.59 9.45 -2.14
CA TYR A 524 18.25 8.31 -1.51
C TYR A 524 19.41 7.81 -2.37
N TRP A 525 19.16 7.59 -3.66
CA TRP A 525 20.19 7.06 -4.56
C TRP A 525 21.36 8.04 -4.72
N LEU A 526 21.08 9.32 -4.93
CA LEU A 526 22.11 10.36 -5.05
C LEU A 526 23.01 10.41 -3.81
N VAL A 527 22.42 10.46 -2.61
CA VAL A 527 23.15 10.48 -1.34
C VAL A 527 23.97 9.20 -1.19
N SER A 528 23.39 8.06 -1.55
CA SER A 528 24.05 6.75 -1.52
C SER A 528 25.27 6.70 -2.45
N ASN A 529 25.19 7.34 -3.62
CA ASN A 529 26.32 7.50 -4.54
C ASN A 529 27.39 8.45 -3.98
N ILE A 530 27.01 9.57 -3.36
CA ILE A 530 27.95 10.50 -2.73
C ILE A 530 28.72 9.80 -1.61
N VAL A 531 28.03 9.06 -0.73
CA VAL A 531 28.67 8.26 0.32
C VAL A 531 29.63 7.24 -0.29
N THR A 532 29.22 6.59 -1.38
CA THR A 532 30.07 5.66 -2.12
C THR A 532 31.36 6.31 -2.63
N LEU A 533 31.28 7.49 -3.25
CA LEU A 533 32.44 8.24 -3.72
C LEU A 533 33.40 8.58 -2.57
N ILE A 534 32.86 9.02 -1.43
CA ILE A 534 33.65 9.33 -0.23
C ILE A 534 34.34 8.06 0.29
N GLN A 535 33.60 6.96 0.47
CA GLN A 535 34.12 5.67 0.94
C GLN A 535 35.23 5.16 0.01
N GLN A 536 34.98 5.14 -1.30
CA GLN A 536 35.94 4.69 -2.30
C GLN A 536 37.23 5.51 -2.25
N THR A 537 37.12 6.83 -2.17
CA THR A 537 38.28 7.74 -2.07
C THR A 537 39.10 7.50 -0.81
N LEU A 538 38.44 7.39 0.35
CA LEU A 538 39.11 7.15 1.63
C LEU A 538 39.80 5.78 1.67
N ILE A 539 39.13 4.74 1.15
CA ILE A 539 39.67 3.38 1.12
C ILE A 539 40.87 3.30 0.17
N TYR A 540 40.78 3.85 -1.04
CA TYR A 540 41.91 3.84 -1.98
C TYR A 540 43.11 4.62 -1.46
N LYS A 541 42.92 5.81 -0.87
CA LYS A 541 44.01 6.55 -0.20
C LYS A 541 44.64 5.74 0.93
N ALA A 542 43.82 5.04 1.73
CA ALA A 542 44.32 4.21 2.82
C ALA A 542 45.10 2.98 2.32
N LEU A 543 44.72 2.41 1.17
CA LEU A 543 45.42 1.29 0.54
C LEU A 543 46.73 1.74 -0.12
N GLU A 544 46.75 2.90 -0.78
CA GLU A 544 47.97 3.52 -1.32
C GLU A 544 49.00 3.76 -0.21
N LYS A 545 48.55 4.31 0.94
CA LYS A 545 49.42 4.55 2.10
C LYS A 545 49.98 3.26 2.73
N LYS A 546 49.33 2.11 2.48
CA LYS A 546 49.80 0.78 2.91
C LYS A 546 50.67 0.06 1.87
N GLY A 547 51.06 0.75 0.79
CA GLY A 547 52.01 0.22 -0.19
C GLY A 547 51.41 -0.69 -1.26
N LEU A 548 50.08 -0.72 -1.42
CA LEU A 548 49.48 -1.25 -2.66
C LEU A 548 49.70 -0.24 -3.80
N HIS A 549 50.92 -0.19 -4.32
CA HIS A 549 51.25 0.59 -5.51
C HIS A 549 51.02 -0.26 -6.76
N SER A 550 50.33 0.31 -7.76
CA SER A 550 50.70 0.03 -9.15
C SER A 550 52.07 0.65 -9.35
N LYS A 551 53.07 -0.15 -9.73
CA LYS A 551 54.21 0.41 -10.44
C LYS A 551 53.77 0.89 -11.82
#